data_AF-A0AB33V882-F1
#
_entry.id   AF-A0AB33V882-F1
#
_cell.length_a   1.000
_cell.length_b   1.000
_cell.length_c   1.000
_cell.angle_alpha   90.00
_cell.angle_beta   90.00
_cell.angle_gamma   90.00
#
_symmetry.space_group_name_H-M   'P 1'
#
loop_
_entity.id
_entity.type
_entity.pdbx_description
1 polymer ?
#
loop_
_entity_poly.entity_id
_entity_poly.type
_entity_poly.pdbx_seq_one_letter_code
_entity_poly.pdbx_strand_id
1 'polypeptide(L)'
;MGRRHPITKTPRGRPPARQETAVTSILVLNGPNLNLLGTREPAIYGHETLADVERLCREEGERLGHAVACRQSNHEGELIDWIHEAGQACARGELLGIVLNAGALTHTSLALHDAIKGAGVPVIEYHLSNVHAREPFRHHSWIAPAARAVMAGLGVAGYALALRALVLVAQPRQAA
;
A
#
# COMPACT_ATOMS: atom_id res chain seq x y z
N MET A 1 -38.74 56.23 25.82
CA MET A 1 -39.27 55.45 24.66
C MET A 1 -38.10 54.81 23.90
N GLY A 2 -37.65 53.63 24.33
CA GLY A 2 -36.55 52.90 23.69
C GLY A 2 -37.07 51.94 22.62
N ARG A 3 -36.72 52.17 21.35
CA ARG A 3 -37.11 51.32 20.22
C ARG A 3 -36.21 50.08 20.20
N ARG A 4 -36.79 48.89 20.43
CA ARG A 4 -36.11 47.60 20.29
C ARG A 4 -36.05 47.23 18.80
N HIS A 5 -34.85 46.95 18.29
CA HIS A 5 -34.65 46.37 16.96
C HIS A 5 -34.92 44.85 17.01
N PRO A 6 -35.62 44.27 16.03
CA PRO A 6 -35.81 42.82 15.95
C PRO A 6 -34.56 42.13 15.42
N ILE A 7 -34.08 41.13 16.16
CA ILE A 7 -33.00 40.22 15.74
C ILE A 7 -33.61 39.19 14.80
N THR A 8 -33.26 39.24 13.52
CA THR A 8 -33.60 38.22 12.53
C THR A 8 -32.76 36.98 12.77
N LYS A 9 -33.41 35.82 12.98
CA LYS A 9 -32.74 34.52 13.09
C LYS A 9 -32.31 34.06 11.70
N THR A 10 -31.01 34.00 11.47
CA THR A 10 -30.41 33.36 10.28
C THR A 10 -30.79 31.88 10.25
N PRO A 11 -31.27 31.32 9.13
CA PRO A 11 -31.55 29.90 9.04
C PRO A 11 -30.22 29.13 9.07
N ARG A 12 -30.10 28.16 9.98
CA ARG A 12 -28.97 27.23 10.00
C ARG A 12 -29.08 26.35 8.75
N GLY A 13 -28.16 26.55 7.82
CA GLY A 13 -28.04 25.70 6.63
C GLY A 13 -27.84 24.23 7.03
N ARG A 14 -28.51 23.35 6.30
CA ARG A 14 -28.36 21.89 6.41
C ARG A 14 -26.88 21.54 6.16
N PRO A 15 -26.23 20.69 6.97
CA PRO A 15 -24.88 20.24 6.67
C PRO A 15 -24.85 19.57 5.30
N PRO A 16 -23.78 19.74 4.50
CA PRO A 16 -23.68 19.13 3.20
C PRO A 16 -23.80 17.61 3.33
N ALA A 17 -24.55 16.99 2.42
CA ALA A 17 -24.64 15.54 2.32
C ALA A 17 -23.22 14.97 2.18
N ARG A 18 -22.87 13.95 2.98
CA ARG A 18 -21.63 13.20 2.77
C ARG A 18 -21.67 12.67 1.34
N GLN A 19 -20.76 13.13 0.50
CA GLN A 19 -20.52 12.50 -0.80
C GLN A 19 -20.12 11.06 -0.52
N GLU A 20 -20.90 10.13 -1.03
CA GLU A 20 -20.62 8.70 -1.01
C GLU A 20 -19.38 8.49 -1.89
N THR A 21 -18.20 8.61 -1.29
CA THR A 21 -16.93 8.38 -1.97
C THR A 21 -16.89 6.92 -2.39
N ALA A 22 -16.82 6.65 -3.68
CA ALA A 22 -16.61 5.30 -4.21
C ALA A 22 -15.42 4.65 -3.49
N VAL A 23 -15.63 3.44 -2.97
CA VAL A 23 -14.59 2.67 -2.26
C VAL A 23 -13.48 2.35 -3.26
N THR A 24 -12.35 3.05 -3.13
CA THR A 24 -11.14 2.79 -3.91
C THR A 24 -10.38 1.62 -3.29
N SER A 25 -9.75 0.80 -4.12
CA SER A 25 -9.03 -0.39 -3.65
C SER A 25 -7.53 -0.15 -3.42
N ILE A 26 -6.87 -1.05 -2.67
CA ILE A 26 -5.42 -1.17 -2.52
C ILE A 26 -5.02 -2.61 -2.87
N LEU A 27 -3.90 -2.77 -3.56
CA LEU A 27 -3.33 -4.08 -3.87
C LEU A 27 -2.08 -4.32 -3.02
N VAL A 28 -1.99 -5.49 -2.38
CA VAL A 28 -0.79 -5.95 -1.69
C VAL A 28 -0.19 -7.09 -2.50
N LEU A 29 1.04 -6.90 -2.97
CA LEU A 29 1.77 -7.89 -3.76
C LEU A 29 2.94 -8.46 -2.96
N ASN A 30 3.01 -9.79 -2.91
CA ASN A 30 4.03 -10.53 -2.20
C ASN A 30 4.84 -11.39 -3.19
N GLY A 31 6.14 -11.20 -3.21
CA GLY A 31 7.05 -11.86 -4.12
C GLY A 31 7.48 -13.25 -3.64
N PRO A 32 8.60 -13.76 -4.18
CA PRO A 32 8.98 -15.14 -3.96
C PRO A 32 9.26 -15.49 -2.50
N ASN A 33 8.88 -16.71 -2.14
CA ASN A 33 9.06 -17.36 -0.83
C ASN A 33 8.21 -16.78 0.32
N LEU A 34 7.41 -15.74 0.12
CA LEU A 34 6.54 -15.23 1.19
C LEU A 34 5.36 -16.16 1.51
N ASN A 35 5.03 -17.08 0.61
CA ASN A 35 4.13 -18.19 0.90
C ASN A 35 4.65 -19.13 2.02
N LEU A 36 5.94 -19.05 2.36
CA LEU A 36 6.56 -19.86 3.42
C LEU A 36 6.57 -19.17 4.79
N LEU A 37 6.01 -17.96 4.93
CA LEU A 37 5.87 -17.28 6.22
C LEU A 37 5.17 -18.18 7.26
N GLY A 38 5.68 -18.16 8.50
CA GLY A 38 5.18 -18.97 9.62
C GLY A 38 5.53 -20.46 9.56
N THR A 39 6.04 -20.97 8.44
CA THR A 39 6.40 -22.40 8.27
C THR A 39 7.91 -22.65 8.28
N ARG A 40 8.70 -21.67 7.85
CA ARG A 40 10.16 -21.78 7.82
C ARG A 40 10.77 -21.28 9.13
N GLU A 41 11.43 -22.19 9.86
CA GLU A 41 12.19 -21.89 11.09
C GLU A 41 11.45 -20.88 12.01
N PRO A 42 10.20 -21.17 12.44
CA PRO A 42 9.32 -20.18 13.07
C PRO A 42 9.86 -19.62 14.39
N ALA A 43 10.74 -20.36 15.08
CA ALA A 43 11.46 -19.85 16.26
C ALA A 43 12.40 -18.67 15.94
N ILE A 44 12.78 -18.49 14.68
CA ILE A 44 13.69 -17.44 14.20
C ILE A 44 12.91 -16.33 13.49
N TYR A 45 11.90 -16.68 12.68
CA TYR A 45 11.21 -15.74 11.79
C TYR A 45 9.79 -15.36 12.25
N GLY A 46 9.32 -15.92 13.36
CA GLY A 46 7.96 -15.73 13.86
C GLY A 46 6.98 -16.78 13.30
N HIS A 47 5.81 -16.82 13.92
CA HIS A 47 4.73 -17.76 13.59
C HIS A 47 3.68 -17.17 12.63
N GLU A 48 3.81 -15.89 12.31
CA GLU A 48 2.85 -15.18 11.47
C GLU A 48 2.92 -15.71 10.03
N THR A 49 1.77 -16.07 9.49
CA THR A 49 1.62 -16.63 8.15
C THR A 49 1.26 -15.56 7.13
N LEU A 50 1.33 -15.90 5.85
CA LEU A 50 0.81 -15.02 4.80
C LEU A 50 -0.70 -14.75 4.97
N ALA A 51 -1.47 -15.73 5.48
CA ALA A 51 -2.89 -15.54 5.77
C ALA A 51 -3.12 -14.50 6.90
N ASP A 52 -2.22 -14.44 7.88
CA ASP A 52 -2.27 -13.41 8.94
C ASP A 52 -1.98 -12.01 8.36
N VAL A 53 -1.03 -11.92 7.42
CA VAL A 53 -0.77 -10.68 6.65
C VAL A 53 -2.02 -10.26 5.89
N GLU A 54 -2.70 -11.17 5.18
CA GLU A 54 -3.92 -10.84 4.44
C GLU A 54 -5.04 -10.33 5.36
N ARG A 55 -5.26 -11.01 6.49
CA ARG A 55 -6.28 -10.61 7.48
C ARG A 55 -5.98 -9.21 8.01
N LEU A 56 -4.74 -8.96 8.43
CA LEU A 56 -4.29 -7.65 8.91
C LEU A 56 -4.48 -6.56 7.85
N CYS A 57 -4.12 -6.84 6.61
CA CYS A 57 -4.27 -5.89 5.51
C CYS A 57 -5.75 -5.55 5.24
N ARG A 58 -6.64 -6.56 5.24
CA ARG A 58 -8.09 -6.33 5.04
C ARG A 58 -8.70 -5.51 6.17
N GLU A 59 -8.42 -5.87 7.43
CA GLU A 59 -8.90 -5.12 8.60
C GLU A 59 -8.42 -3.66 8.58
N GLU A 60 -7.16 -3.44 8.22
CA GLU A 60 -6.62 -2.09 8.15
C GLU A 60 -7.20 -1.31 6.95
N GLY A 61 -7.42 -1.96 5.81
CA GLY A 61 -8.12 -1.38 4.67
C GLY A 61 -9.52 -0.89 5.04
N GLU A 62 -10.30 -1.71 5.74
CA GLU A 62 -11.63 -1.35 6.22
C GLU A 62 -11.59 -0.10 7.12
N ARG A 63 -10.61 -0.02 8.04
CA ARG A 63 -10.41 1.17 8.89
C ARG A 63 -10.06 2.42 8.08
N LEU A 64 -9.35 2.25 6.96
CA LEU A 64 -8.97 3.33 6.05
C LEU A 64 -10.05 3.67 5.02
N GLY A 65 -11.14 2.89 4.94
CA GLY A 65 -12.21 3.09 3.95
C GLY A 65 -11.88 2.55 2.56
N HIS A 66 -10.97 1.58 2.46
CA HIS A 66 -10.50 0.99 1.21
C HIS A 66 -10.62 -0.53 1.20
N ALA A 67 -11.06 -1.10 0.07
CA ALA A 67 -10.99 -2.55 -0.12
C ALA A 67 -9.52 -2.97 -0.35
N VAL A 68 -9.10 -4.11 0.20
CA VAL A 68 -7.73 -4.61 0.03
C VAL A 68 -7.73 -6.00 -0.60
N ALA A 69 -7.02 -6.13 -1.71
CA ALA A 69 -6.71 -7.41 -2.33
C ALA A 69 -5.26 -7.77 -2.05
N CYS A 70 -5.00 -9.03 -1.70
CA CYS A 70 -3.65 -9.55 -1.52
C CYS A 70 -3.40 -10.63 -2.57
N ARG A 71 -2.22 -10.60 -3.21
CA ARG A 71 -1.76 -11.63 -4.13
C ARG A 71 -0.31 -11.98 -3.82
N GLN A 72 0.10 -13.21 -4.14
CA GLN A 72 1.47 -13.69 -3.96
C GLN A 72 1.89 -14.50 -5.18
N SER A 73 3.13 -14.31 -5.63
CA SER A 73 3.73 -15.17 -6.66
C SER A 73 5.22 -15.37 -6.44
N ASN A 74 5.69 -16.56 -6.84
CA ASN A 74 7.11 -16.87 -6.99
C ASN A 74 7.67 -16.52 -8.38
N HIS A 75 6.80 -16.08 -9.31
CA HIS A 75 7.15 -15.81 -10.69
C HIS A 75 7.21 -14.29 -10.94
N GLU A 76 8.35 -13.83 -11.44
CA GLU A 76 8.57 -12.42 -11.76
C GLU A 76 7.56 -11.88 -12.79
N GLY A 77 7.31 -12.64 -13.86
CA GLY A 77 6.35 -12.25 -14.90
C GLY A 77 4.93 -12.05 -14.38
N GLU A 78 4.47 -12.89 -13.46
CA GLU A 78 3.12 -12.75 -12.89
C GLU A 78 2.99 -11.48 -12.02
N LEU A 79 4.03 -11.13 -11.27
CA LEU A 79 4.07 -9.87 -10.53
C LEU A 79 4.06 -8.66 -11.48
N ILE A 80 4.77 -8.74 -12.61
CA ILE A 80 4.78 -7.71 -13.65
C ILE A 80 3.38 -7.53 -14.23
N ASP A 81 2.69 -8.62 -14.58
CA ASP A 81 1.33 -8.58 -15.13
C ASP A 81 0.36 -7.91 -14.15
N TRP A 82 0.42 -8.25 -12.86
CA TRP A 82 -0.40 -7.59 -11.84
C TRP A 82 -0.05 -6.11 -11.64
N ILE A 83 1.21 -5.71 -11.81
CA ILE A 83 1.62 -4.30 -11.78
C ILE A 83 1.03 -3.54 -12.97
N HIS A 84 1.02 -4.14 -14.18
CA HIS A 84 0.39 -3.54 -15.35
C HIS A 84 -1.13 -3.39 -15.16
N GLU A 85 -1.82 -4.44 -14.70
CA GLU A 85 -3.25 -4.40 -14.35
C GLU A 85 -3.55 -3.28 -13.36
N ALA A 86 -2.73 -3.17 -12.31
CA ALA A 86 -2.86 -2.16 -11.27
C ALA A 86 -2.68 -0.74 -11.83
N GLY A 87 -1.70 -0.50 -12.72
CA GLY A 87 -1.54 0.79 -13.39
C GLY A 87 -2.79 1.22 -14.17
N GLN A 88 -3.40 0.28 -14.90
CA GLN A 88 -4.65 0.55 -15.62
C GLN A 88 -5.81 0.85 -14.66
N ALA A 89 -5.92 0.12 -13.55
CA ALA A 89 -6.94 0.37 -12.52
C ALA A 89 -6.74 1.73 -11.82
N CYS A 90 -5.50 2.13 -11.55
CA CYS A 90 -5.17 3.46 -11.03
C CYS A 90 -5.57 4.57 -12.01
N ALA A 91 -5.30 4.39 -13.31
CA ALA A 91 -5.69 5.36 -14.34
C ALA A 91 -7.21 5.55 -14.45
N ARG A 92 -8.00 4.51 -14.12
CA ARG A 92 -9.47 4.56 -14.04
C ARG A 92 -10.00 5.05 -12.69
N GLY A 93 -9.14 5.30 -11.70
CA GLY A 93 -9.54 5.70 -10.35
C GLY A 93 -10.14 4.58 -9.50
N GLU A 94 -9.91 3.31 -9.87
CA GLU A 94 -10.44 2.13 -9.17
C GLU A 94 -9.49 1.62 -8.08
N LEU A 95 -8.20 1.91 -8.21
CA LEU A 95 -7.11 1.47 -7.34
C LEU A 95 -6.26 2.68 -6.91
N LEU A 96 -5.87 2.74 -5.64
CA LEU A 96 -4.95 3.77 -5.12
C LEU A 96 -3.49 3.47 -5.45
N GLY A 97 -3.10 2.20 -5.43
CA GLY A 97 -1.75 1.76 -5.68
C GLY A 97 -1.43 0.43 -5.03
N ILE A 98 -0.14 0.17 -4.84
CA ILE A 98 0.40 -1.13 -4.41
C ILE A 98 1.26 -0.97 -3.15
N VAL A 99 1.10 -1.88 -2.20
CA VAL A 99 2.14 -2.22 -1.22
C VAL A 99 2.85 -3.48 -1.74
N LEU A 100 4.13 -3.35 -2.10
CA LEU A 100 4.92 -4.41 -2.73
C LEU A 100 6.01 -4.89 -1.80
N ASN A 101 5.93 -6.15 -1.38
CA ASN A 101 7.09 -6.87 -0.86
C ASN A 101 7.58 -7.84 -1.92
N ALA A 102 8.57 -7.43 -2.71
CA ALA A 102 9.11 -8.25 -3.80
C ALA A 102 10.00 -9.41 -3.33
N GLY A 103 10.20 -9.57 -2.01
CA GLY A 103 11.10 -10.59 -1.46
C GLY A 103 12.50 -10.47 -2.08
N ALA A 104 13.04 -11.59 -2.56
CA ALA A 104 14.37 -11.61 -3.17
C ALA A 104 14.47 -10.79 -4.47
N LEU A 105 13.36 -10.60 -5.20
CA LEU A 105 13.38 -9.93 -6.50
C LEU A 105 13.72 -8.45 -6.39
N THR A 106 13.56 -7.83 -5.22
CA THR A 106 14.00 -6.43 -5.05
C THR A 106 15.50 -6.25 -5.37
N HIS A 107 16.31 -7.28 -5.13
CA HIS A 107 17.76 -7.21 -5.30
C HIS A 107 18.23 -7.56 -6.71
N THR A 108 17.34 -8.06 -7.58
CA THR A 108 17.72 -8.62 -8.89
C THR A 108 16.87 -8.13 -10.06
N SER A 109 15.64 -7.68 -9.80
CA SER A 109 14.66 -7.44 -10.86
C SER A 109 14.68 -6.00 -11.36
N LEU A 110 15.38 -5.78 -12.47
CA LEU A 110 15.20 -4.58 -13.29
C LEU A 110 13.82 -4.59 -13.97
N ALA A 111 13.28 -5.76 -14.30
CA ALA A 111 11.99 -5.89 -14.96
C ALA A 111 10.83 -5.37 -14.09
N LEU A 112 10.85 -5.64 -12.78
CA LEU A 112 9.86 -5.07 -11.85
C LEU A 112 10.05 -3.55 -11.68
N HIS A 113 11.28 -3.05 -11.67
CA HIS A 113 11.53 -1.60 -11.67
C HIS A 113 10.84 -0.94 -12.87
N ASP A 114 11.08 -1.46 -14.07
CA ASP A 114 10.56 -0.92 -15.31
C ASP A 114 9.04 -1.05 -15.40
N ALA A 115 8.47 -2.17 -14.93
CA ALA A 115 7.03 -2.36 -14.85
C ALA A 115 6.36 -1.30 -13.95
N ILE A 116 6.95 -1.01 -12.77
CA ILE A 116 6.42 0.02 -11.85
C ILE A 116 6.46 1.41 -12.51
N LYS A 117 7.59 1.77 -13.11
CA LYS A 117 7.75 3.07 -13.79
C LYS A 117 6.81 3.19 -14.99
N GLY A 118 6.74 2.17 -15.83
CA GLY A 118 5.95 2.14 -17.06
C GLY A 118 4.45 2.14 -16.80
N ALA A 119 3.99 1.45 -15.75
CA ALA A 119 2.58 1.42 -15.37
C ALA A 119 2.10 2.71 -14.68
N GLY A 120 3.01 3.56 -14.19
CA GLY A 120 2.66 4.79 -13.48
C GLY A 120 1.97 4.57 -12.13
N VAL A 121 2.02 3.36 -11.58
CA VAL A 121 1.32 2.97 -10.36
C VAL A 121 2.05 3.48 -9.11
N PRO A 122 1.36 4.09 -8.13
CA PRO A 122 1.98 4.40 -6.84
C PRO A 122 2.35 3.12 -6.08
N VAL A 123 3.60 2.99 -5.67
CA VAL A 123 4.11 1.81 -4.94
C VAL A 123 4.76 2.23 -3.62
N ILE A 124 4.41 1.55 -2.54
CA ILE A 124 5.23 1.47 -1.31
C ILE A 124 6.00 0.15 -1.37
N GLU A 125 7.33 0.20 -1.37
CA GLU A 125 8.15 -1.00 -1.20
C GLU A 125 8.22 -1.36 0.28
N TYR A 126 7.95 -2.62 0.61
CA TYR A 126 7.91 -3.11 1.98
C TYR A 126 8.77 -4.35 2.18
N HIS A 127 9.55 -4.37 3.26
CA HIS A 127 10.32 -5.53 3.71
C HIS A 127 9.98 -5.87 5.16
N LEU A 128 9.58 -7.12 5.44
CA LEU A 128 9.35 -7.56 6.83
C LEU A 128 10.61 -7.38 7.69
N SER A 129 11.76 -7.82 7.18
CA SER A 129 13.05 -7.72 7.86
C SER A 129 13.78 -6.43 7.52
N ASN A 130 14.67 -5.97 8.39
CA ASN A 130 15.60 -4.90 8.07
C ASN A 130 16.67 -5.43 7.09
N VAL A 131 16.50 -5.19 5.79
CA VAL A 131 17.42 -5.68 4.75
C VAL A 131 18.83 -5.09 4.87
N HIS A 132 18.98 -3.91 5.47
CA HIS A 132 20.28 -3.26 5.69
C HIS A 132 21.08 -3.87 6.85
N ALA A 133 20.43 -4.64 7.73
CA ALA A 133 21.10 -5.40 8.78
C ALA A 133 21.56 -6.79 8.30
N ARG A 134 21.31 -7.13 7.03
CA ARG A 134 21.61 -8.44 6.45
C ARG A 134 22.84 -8.39 5.55
N GLU A 135 23.04 -9.43 4.74
CA GLU A 135 24.19 -9.56 3.85
C GLU A 135 24.30 -8.37 2.86
N PRO A 136 25.51 -7.93 2.47
CA PRO A 136 25.68 -6.75 1.62
C PRO A 136 24.89 -6.77 0.31
N PHE A 137 24.69 -7.94 -0.30
CA PHE A 137 23.89 -8.06 -1.53
C PHE A 137 22.41 -7.73 -1.34
N ARG A 138 21.92 -7.62 -0.09
CA ARG A 138 20.54 -7.21 0.23
C ARG A 138 20.40 -5.72 0.48
N HIS A 139 21.50 -4.98 0.54
CA HIS A 139 21.45 -3.55 0.82
C HIS A 139 20.98 -2.74 -0.39
N HIS A 140 21.12 -3.30 -1.59
CA HIS A 140 20.66 -2.69 -2.82
C HIS A 140 19.28 -3.22 -3.21
N SER A 141 18.36 -2.30 -3.52
CA SER A 141 17.06 -2.56 -4.11
C SER A 141 17.00 -1.86 -5.46
N TRP A 142 16.74 -2.62 -6.52
CA TRP A 142 16.42 -2.08 -7.84
C TRP A 142 15.03 -1.46 -7.86
N ILE A 143 14.11 -1.85 -6.97
CA ILE A 143 12.74 -1.33 -6.92
C ILE A 143 12.67 0.03 -6.20
N ALA A 144 13.55 0.28 -5.24
CA ALA A 144 13.51 1.47 -4.38
C ALA A 144 13.45 2.80 -5.15
N PRO A 145 14.20 3.01 -6.26
CA PRO A 145 14.10 4.24 -7.03
C PRO A 145 12.80 4.38 -7.86
N ALA A 146 12.03 3.30 -8.01
CA ALA A 146 10.71 3.28 -8.64
C ALA A 146 9.54 3.47 -7.64
N ALA A 147 9.75 3.12 -6.37
CA ALA A 147 8.76 3.29 -5.32
C ALA A 147 8.61 4.76 -4.84
N ARG A 148 7.48 5.07 -4.21
CA ARG A 148 7.21 6.35 -3.53
C ARG A 148 7.90 6.45 -2.17
N ALA A 149 7.99 5.33 -1.48
CA ALA A 149 8.71 5.18 -0.22
C ALA A 149 9.13 3.71 -0.05
N VAL A 150 10.13 3.49 0.79
CA VAL A 150 10.62 2.16 1.18
C VAL A 150 10.53 2.05 2.69
N MET A 151 10.02 0.92 3.17
CA MET A 151 9.87 0.61 4.59
C MET A 151 10.45 -0.78 4.86
N ALA A 152 11.22 -0.94 5.92
CA ALA A 152 11.88 -2.20 6.25
C ALA A 152 11.97 -2.45 7.76
N GLY A 153 11.87 -3.71 8.16
CA GLY A 153 12.17 -4.15 9.53
C GLY A 153 11.04 -3.99 10.55
N LEU A 154 9.81 -3.85 10.09
CA LEU A 154 8.63 -3.66 10.94
C LEU A 154 7.76 -4.93 11.07
N GLY A 155 8.27 -6.09 10.64
CA GLY A 155 7.59 -7.39 10.77
C GLY A 155 6.28 -7.47 9.98
N VAL A 156 5.30 -8.25 10.43
CA VAL A 156 3.98 -8.28 9.78
C VAL A 156 3.16 -7.03 10.11
N ALA A 157 3.29 -6.49 11.33
CA ALA A 157 2.58 -5.28 11.74
C ALA A 157 2.85 -4.07 10.83
N GLY A 158 4.04 -3.97 10.23
CA GLY A 158 4.38 -2.89 9.32
C GLY A 158 3.60 -2.88 8.00
N TYR A 159 2.91 -3.96 7.60
CA TYR A 159 1.98 -3.88 6.45
C TYR A 159 0.89 -2.85 6.70
N ALA A 160 0.29 -2.80 7.90
CA ALA A 160 -0.72 -1.80 8.23
C ALA A 160 -0.17 -0.36 8.09
N LEU A 161 1.07 -0.15 8.49
CA LEU A 161 1.75 1.14 8.32
C LEU A 161 2.03 1.45 6.85
N ALA A 162 2.40 0.45 6.04
CA ALA A 162 2.59 0.62 4.61
C ALA A 162 1.29 0.97 3.87
N LEU A 163 0.14 0.38 4.27
CA LEU A 163 -1.17 0.78 3.75
C LEU A 163 -1.48 2.25 4.07
N ARG A 164 -1.26 2.69 5.32
CA ARG A 164 -1.43 4.10 5.71
C ARG A 164 -0.51 5.03 4.92
N ALA A 165 0.75 4.64 4.75
CA ALA A 165 1.72 5.39 3.96
C ALA A 165 1.27 5.51 2.50
N LEU A 166 0.73 4.43 1.92
CA LEU A 166 0.20 4.45 0.56
C LEU A 166 -0.95 5.47 0.43
N VAL A 167 -1.92 5.46 1.35
CA VAL A 167 -3.03 6.43 1.34
C VAL A 167 -2.51 7.87 1.41
N LEU A 168 -1.44 8.13 2.18
CA LEU A 168 -0.82 9.45 2.28
C LEU A 168 -0.16 9.90 0.96
N VAL A 169 0.51 8.99 0.24
CA VAL A 169 1.30 9.35 -0.95
C VAL A 169 0.59 9.11 -2.28
N ALA A 170 -0.53 8.39 -2.28
CA ALA A 170 -1.35 8.13 -3.46
C ALA A 170 -2.24 9.32 -3.83
N GLN A 171 -2.49 10.24 -2.90
CA GLN A 171 -3.16 11.50 -3.23
C GLN A 171 -2.30 12.29 -4.22
N PRO A 172 -2.91 12.89 -5.27
CA PRO A 172 -2.17 13.73 -6.20
C PRO A 172 -1.45 14.80 -5.38
N ARG A 173 -0.14 14.98 -5.62
CA ARG A 173 0.64 16.05 -4.99
C ARG A 173 -0.15 17.35 -5.20
N GLN A 174 -0.67 17.94 -4.13
CA GLN A 174 -0.99 19.36 -4.18
C GLN A 174 0.32 20.04 -4.57
N ALA A 175 0.30 20.73 -5.71
CA ALA A 175 1.46 21.49 -6.15
C ALA A 175 1.85 22.43 -5.00
N ALA A 176 3.03 22.19 -4.43
CA ALA A 176 3.68 23.12 -3.52
C ALA A 176 4.26 24.28 -4.33
#